data_AF-F4W907-F1
#
_entry.id   AF-F4W907-F1
#
_cell.length_a   1.000
_cell.length_b   1.000
_cell.length_c   1.000
_cell.angle_alpha   90.00
_cell.angle_beta   90.00
_cell.angle_gamma   90.00
#
_symmetry.space_group_name_H-M   'P 1'
#
loop_
_entity.id
_entity.type
_entity.pdbx_description
1 polymer ?
#
loop_
_entity_poly.entity_id
_entity_poly.type
_entity_poly.pdbx_seq_one_letter_code
_entity_poly.pdbx_strand_id
1 'polypeptide(L)'
;MDAILRNDTERIEYLNCYMNTGPCTPIQKTFTDMFSEAYHTQCKKCTEKQKKMLSSVVNWYKKNDPDMWQLIVAKSVEDMKKKTTQ
;
A
#
# COMPACT_ATOMS: atom_id res chain seq x y z
N MET A 1 -6.84 9.74 1.49
CA MET A 1 -6.09 8.67 2.19
C MET A 1 -6.46 8.64 3.66
N ASP A 2 -6.32 9.75 4.38
CA ASP A 2 -6.62 9.77 5.83
C ASP A 2 -8.07 9.44 6.18
N ALA A 3 -9.04 9.66 5.27
CA ALA A 3 -10.41 9.18 5.44
C ALA A 3 -10.49 7.65 5.39
N ILE A 4 -9.90 7.03 4.36
CA ILE A 4 -9.82 5.56 4.19
C ILE A 4 -9.10 4.93 5.40
N LEU A 5 -7.98 5.49 5.85
CA LEU A 5 -7.22 4.94 6.99
C LEU A 5 -8.01 4.99 8.31
N ARG A 6 -8.94 5.94 8.46
CA ARG A 6 -9.82 6.05 9.64
C ARG A 6 -11.10 5.23 9.53
N ASN A 7 -11.42 4.71 8.35
CA ASN A 7 -12.56 3.84 8.13
C ASN A 7 -12.09 2.39 8.11
N ASP A 8 -12.42 1.63 9.15
CA ASP A 8 -11.96 0.25 9.30
C ASP A 8 -12.38 -0.64 8.12
N THR A 9 -13.63 -0.51 7.65
CA THR A 9 -14.15 -1.29 6.53
C THR A 9 -13.35 -1.01 5.26
N GLU A 10 -13.24 0.25 4.85
CA GLU A 10 -12.50 0.61 3.64
C GLU A 10 -11.02 0.25 3.76
N ARG A 11 -10.39 0.51 4.92
CA ARG A 11 -8.99 0.15 5.15
C ARG A 11 -8.76 -1.35 4.99
N ILE A 12 -9.64 -2.17 5.57
CA ILE A 12 -9.57 -3.64 5.47
C ILE A 12 -9.79 -4.10 4.02
N GLU A 13 -10.70 -3.48 3.26
CA GLU A 13 -10.88 -3.80 1.84
C GLU A 13 -9.63 -3.49 1.01
N TYR A 14 -9.01 -2.32 1.21
CA TYR A 14 -7.75 -1.96 0.55
C TYR A 14 -6.62 -2.92 0.95
N LEU A 15 -6.55 -3.28 2.24
CA LEU A 15 -5.56 -4.23 2.74
C LEU A 15 -5.76 -5.62 2.13
N ASN A 16 -7.00 -6.12 2.09
CA ASN A 16 -7.33 -7.42 1.50
C ASN A 16 -7.02 -7.46 0.00
N CYS A 17 -7.31 -6.38 -0.73
CA CYS A 17 -6.83 -6.26 -2.12
C CYS A 17 -5.30 -6.31 -2.18
N TYR A 18 -4.59 -5.52 -1.36
CA TYR A 18 -3.13 -5.46 -1.38
C TYR A 18 -2.49 -6.83 -1.08
N MET A 19 -3.07 -7.57 -0.14
CA MET A 19 -2.60 -8.89 0.28
C MET A 19 -3.09 -10.02 -0.63
N ASN A 20 -3.92 -9.72 -1.65
CA ASN A 20 -4.61 -10.71 -2.50
C ASN A 20 -5.47 -11.72 -1.71
N THR A 21 -6.06 -11.29 -0.60
CA THR A 21 -6.94 -12.11 0.27
C THR A 21 -8.41 -11.80 0.08
N GLY A 22 -8.76 -10.81 -0.76
CA GLY A 22 -10.14 -10.43 -1.03
C GLY A 22 -10.32 -9.78 -2.41
N PRO A 23 -11.57 -9.39 -2.75
CA PRO A 23 -11.85 -8.75 -4.02
C PRO A 23 -11.13 -7.41 -4.12
N CYS A 24 -10.79 -7.01 -5.34
CA CYS A 24 -10.15 -5.74 -5.60
C CYS A 24 -10.88 -4.96 -6.69
N THR A 25 -11.27 -3.74 -6.37
CA THR A 25 -11.80 -2.79 -7.36
C THR A 25 -10.68 -2.26 -8.26
N PRO A 26 -10.98 -1.76 -9.48
CA PRO A 26 -9.96 -1.21 -10.38
C PRO A 26 -9.13 -0.08 -9.74
N ILE A 27 -9.76 0.75 -8.90
CA ILE A 27 -9.10 1.84 -8.19
C ILE A 27 -8.16 1.31 -7.10
N GLN A 28 -8.60 0.33 -6.31
CA GLN A 28 -7.76 -0.30 -5.30
C GLN A 28 -6.54 -0.94 -5.95
N LYS A 29 -6.75 -1.70 -7.04
CA LYS A 29 -5.66 -2.38 -7.77
C LYS A 29 -4.60 -1.41 -8.26
N THR A 30 -5.03 -0.31 -8.88
CA THR A 30 -4.11 0.72 -9.37
C THR A 30 -3.31 1.33 -8.22
N PHE A 31 -3.95 1.56 -7.07
CA PHE A 31 -3.29 2.14 -5.90
C PHE A 31 -2.31 1.16 -5.24
N THR A 32 -2.72 -0.09 -5.04
CA THR A 32 -1.91 -1.14 -4.42
C THR A 32 -0.69 -1.49 -5.28
N ASP A 33 -0.85 -1.55 -6.60
CA ASP A 33 0.25 -1.77 -7.55
C ASP A 33 1.27 -0.62 -7.52
N MET A 34 0.79 0.62 -7.38
CA MET A 34 1.63 1.81 -7.26
C MET A 34 2.38 1.84 -5.92
N PHE A 35 1.73 1.40 -4.84
CA PHE A 35 2.30 1.46 -3.49
C PHE A 35 3.64 0.72 -3.40
N SER A 36 3.72 -0.51 -3.91
CA SER A 36 4.95 -1.32 -3.85
C SER A 36 6.12 -0.66 -4.57
N GLU A 37 5.90 -0.10 -5.78
CA GLU A 37 6.94 0.63 -6.51
C GLU A 37 7.32 1.92 -5.77
N ALA A 38 6.33 2.69 -5.33
CA ALA A 38 6.53 3.95 -4.62
C ALA A 38 7.31 3.75 -3.32
N TYR A 39 7.05 2.69 -2.57
CA TYR A 39 7.77 2.38 -1.35
C TYR A 39 9.24 2.03 -1.62
N HIS A 40 9.50 1.10 -2.56
CA HIS A 40 10.87 0.62 -2.85
C HIS A 40 11.74 1.66 -3.57
N THR A 41 11.14 2.48 -4.43
CA THR A 41 11.86 3.52 -5.18
C THR A 41 11.95 4.86 -4.42
N GLN A 42 11.52 4.88 -3.15
CA GLN A 42 11.40 6.11 -2.35
C GLN A 42 10.60 7.21 -3.08
N CYS A 43 9.54 6.80 -3.77
CA CYS A 43 8.61 7.66 -4.48
C CYS A 43 9.28 8.51 -5.60
N LYS A 44 10.31 7.96 -6.29
CA LYS A 44 11.05 8.67 -7.35
C LYS A 44 10.18 9.30 -8.44
N LYS A 45 9.02 8.68 -8.76
CA LYS A 45 8.06 9.14 -9.76
C LYS A 45 6.80 9.80 -9.17
N CYS A 46 6.73 9.93 -7.85
CA CYS A 46 5.53 10.44 -7.17
C CYS A 46 5.44 11.98 -7.26
N THR A 47 4.23 12.48 -7.48
CA THR A 47 3.84 13.86 -7.19
C THR A 47 3.88 14.14 -5.69
N GLU A 48 3.92 15.42 -5.29
CA GLU A 48 3.88 15.81 -3.88
C GLU A 48 2.63 15.28 -3.14
N LYS A 49 1.49 15.21 -3.85
CA LYS A 49 0.26 14.63 -3.31
C LYS A 49 0.43 13.13 -3.02
N GLN A 50 1.05 12.38 -3.95
CA GLN A 50 1.32 10.96 -3.78
C GLN A 50 2.34 10.69 -2.67
N LYS A 51 3.39 11.52 -2.53
CA LYS A 51 4.36 11.42 -1.43
C LYS A 51 3.69 11.58 -0.07
N LYS A 52 2.80 12.58 0.07
CA LYS A 52 2.00 12.76 1.29
C LYS A 52 1.11 11.57 1.57
N MET A 53 0.44 11.03 0.55
CA MET A 53 -0.38 9.81 0.69
C MET A 53 0.45 8.62 1.16
N LEU A 54 1.61 8.36 0.54
CA LEU A 54 2.52 7.27 0.94
C LEU A 54 2.95 7.44 2.40
N SER A 55 3.36 8.66 2.78
CA SER A 55 3.76 8.97 4.16
C SER A 55 2.62 8.74 5.16
N SER A 56 1.38 9.16 4.84
CA SER A 56 0.21 8.89 5.69
C SER A 56 0.00 7.39 5.92
N VAL A 57 0.08 6.58 4.87
CA VAL A 57 -0.09 5.11 4.97
C VAL A 57 1.01 4.49 5.84
N VAL A 58 2.27 4.79 5.53
CA VAL A 58 3.43 4.27 6.26
C VAL A 58 3.36 4.64 7.74
N ASN A 59 3.10 5.91 8.05
CA ASN A 59 3.05 6.39 9.43
C ASN A 59 1.86 5.80 10.20
N TRP A 60 0.72 5.64 9.54
CA TRP A 60 -0.47 5.07 10.18
C TRP A 60 -0.23 3.60 10.56
N TYR A 61 0.23 2.76 9.63
CA TYR A 61 0.45 1.34 9.94
C TYR A 61 1.58 1.14 10.95
N LYS A 62 2.72 1.84 10.81
CA LYS A 62 3.80 1.76 11.80
C LYS A 62 3.36 2.13 13.22
N LYS A 63 2.40 3.06 13.35
CA LYS A 63 1.92 3.53 14.65
C LYS A 63 0.80 2.67 15.23
N ASN A 64 -0.16 2.24 14.41
CA ASN A 64 -1.41 1.63 14.86
C ASN A 64 -1.42 0.11 14.72
N ASP A 65 -0.67 -0.44 13.77
CA ASP A 65 -0.65 -1.88 13.48
C ASP A 65 0.73 -2.29 12.90
N PRO A 66 1.77 -2.33 13.75
CA PRO A 66 3.14 -2.59 13.31
C PRO A 66 3.33 -4.02 12.79
N ASP A 67 2.54 -4.99 13.26
CA ASP A 67 2.61 -6.37 12.79
C ASP A 67 2.07 -6.46 11.35
N MET A 68 0.92 -5.85 11.07
CA MET A 68 0.41 -5.74 9.71
C MET A 68 1.36 -4.94 8.81
N TRP A 69 2.02 -3.91 9.35
CA TRP A 69 3.05 -3.17 8.60
C TRP A 69 4.18 -4.08 8.11
N GLN A 70 4.65 -5.03 8.92
CA GLN A 70 5.68 -5.97 8.47
C GLN A 70 5.18 -6.86 7.33
N LEU A 71 3.94 -7.32 7.40
CA LEU A 71 3.32 -8.11 6.34
C LEU A 71 3.17 -7.30 5.04
N ILE A 72 2.77 -6.04 5.14
CA ILE A 72 2.70 -5.11 4.00
C ILE A 72 4.08 -4.96 3.35
N VAL A 73 5.14 -4.73 4.15
CA VAL A 73 6.51 -4.59 3.63
C VAL A 73 6.98 -5.87 2.93
N ALA A 74 6.75 -7.04 3.54
CA ALA A 74 7.09 -8.33 2.94
C ALA A 74 6.36 -8.51 1.60
N LYS A 75 5.06 -8.22 1.57
CA LYS A 75 4.25 -8.25 0.35
C LYS A 75 4.78 -7.28 -0.72
N SER A 76 5.19 -6.07 -0.34
CA SER A 76 5.79 -5.09 -1.27
C SER A 76 7.05 -5.63 -1.93
N VAL A 77 7.90 -6.32 -1.17
CA VAL A 77 9.14 -6.95 -1.68
C VAL A 77 8.81 -8.05 -2.68
N GLU A 78 7.84 -8.92 -2.37
CA GLU A 78 7.41 -9.99 -3.27
C GLU A 78 6.85 -9.45 -4.59
N ASP A 79 6.03 -8.40 -4.54
CA ASP A 79 5.44 -7.81 -5.74
C ASP A 79 6.49 -7.14 -6.63
N MET A 80 7.50 -6.51 -6.04
CA MET A 80 8.63 -5.97 -6.82
C MET A 80 9.46 -7.07 -7.47
N LYS A 81 9.71 -8.19 -6.78
CA LYS A 81 10.39 -9.35 -7.39
C LYS A 81 9.62 -9.88 -8.59
N LYS A 82 8.29 -9.99 -8.50
CA LYS A 82 7.44 -10.45 -9.61
C LYS A 82 7.48 -9.50 -10.81
N LYS A 83 7.52 -8.19 -10.57
CA LYS A 83 7.63 -7.17 -11.63
C LYS A 83 8.98 -7.16 -12.35
N THR A 84 10.07 -7.59 -11.70
CA THR A 84 11.42 -7.62 -12.32
C THR A 84 11.67 -8.89 -13.13
N THR A 85 10.94 -9.96 -12.85
CA THR A 85 11.07 -11.26 -13.55
C THR A 85 10.14 -11.38 -14.78
N GLN A 86 9.35 -10.35 -15.06
CA GLN A 86 8.43 -10.28 -16.20
C GLN A 86 8.90 -9.24 -17.21
#